data_AF-A0A521Q8C6-F1
#
_entry.id   AF-A0A521Q8C6-F1
#
_cell.length_a   1.000
_cell.length_b   1.000
_cell.length_c   1.000
_cell.angle_alpha   90.00
_cell.angle_beta   90.00
_cell.angle_gamma   90.00
#
_symmetry.space_group_name_H-M   'P 1'
#
loop_
_entity.id
_entity.type
_entity.pdbx_description
1 polymer ?
#
loop_
_entity_poly.entity_id
_entity_poly.type
_entity_poly.pdbx_seq_one_letter_code
_entity_poly.pdbx_strand_id
1 'polypeptide(L)'
;MNVSAAALPKRLMFPALRLLADGEFHSGEALARQLGVSRASINNALRDAGRYGLSLYSVRGRGYRLVEPPQWLDAERVRAALETPEVFHIETADSVTSSNAVLLQRAAQGAPGGSVLAAEWQSAGRGRLGRAWHSGLGNALTFSLLWRFPFGLSALSGLSLAVGVALMRALRKLDVAQVALKWPNDVLNGQGKLAGILIEAQGDMLGPSAAVIGIGLNLRLPPAVLRHIDQPASDLAQEVDVLPERNRLLALILQELSEMLAGFARQGFAPLRAEWEGYHAYQGRQVRMLLPDGVRVVGVARGVTDAGALRVETPQGVQVFNAGEIGLREA
;
A
#
# COMPACT_ATOMS: atom_id res chain seq x y z
N MET A 1 10.49 -15.39 19.84
CA MET A 1 9.90 -16.24 18.79
C MET A 1 10.41 -15.73 17.46
N ASN A 2 11.13 -16.57 16.72
CA ASN A 2 11.82 -16.23 15.47
C ASN A 2 10.81 -15.75 14.42
N VAL A 3 10.73 -14.43 14.21
CA VAL A 3 10.21 -13.88 12.96
C VAL A 3 11.18 -14.34 11.87
N SER A 4 10.76 -15.28 11.04
CA SER A 4 11.49 -15.70 9.85
C SER A 4 11.83 -14.45 9.04
N ALA A 5 13.09 -14.02 9.05
CA ALA A 5 13.59 -13.03 8.11
C ALA A 5 13.36 -13.60 6.72
N ALA A 6 12.35 -13.10 6.01
CA ALA A 6 12.08 -13.53 4.65
C ALA A 6 13.31 -13.13 3.82
N ALA A 7 14.12 -14.12 3.45
CA ALA A 7 15.27 -13.90 2.60
C ALA A 7 14.79 -13.20 1.32
N LEU A 8 15.50 -12.14 0.92
CA LEU A 8 15.25 -11.46 -0.34
C LEU A 8 15.17 -12.50 -1.46
N PRO A 9 14.25 -12.37 -2.42
CA PRO A 9 14.25 -13.12 -3.66
C PRO A 9 15.66 -13.27 -4.19
N LYS A 10 15.98 -14.50 -4.62
CA LYS A 10 17.26 -14.75 -5.27
C LYS A 10 17.37 -13.77 -6.44
N ARG A 11 18.52 -13.12 -6.59
CA ARG A 11 18.77 -12.12 -7.64
C ARG A 11 18.36 -12.59 -9.05
N LEU A 12 18.46 -13.88 -9.32
CA LEU A 12 18.11 -14.51 -10.59
C LEU A 12 16.60 -14.78 -10.77
N MET A 13 15.80 -14.73 -9.70
CA MET A 13 14.38 -15.06 -9.73
C MET A 13 13.58 -14.10 -10.59
N PHE A 14 13.72 -12.79 -10.39
CA PHE A 14 12.97 -11.79 -11.16
C PHE A 14 13.29 -11.82 -12.66
N PRO A 15 14.57 -11.83 -13.11
CA PRO A 15 14.88 -12.00 -14.52
C PRO A 15 14.24 -13.26 -15.12
N ALA A 16 14.29 -14.40 -14.41
CA ALA A 16 13.68 -15.64 -14.88
C ALA A 16 12.15 -15.56 -14.95
N LEU A 17 11.50 -14.94 -13.96
CA LEU A 17 10.04 -14.76 -13.95
C LEU A 17 9.56 -13.78 -15.04
N ARG A 18 10.35 -12.74 -15.34
CA ARG A 18 10.05 -11.79 -16.43
C ARG A 18 10.10 -12.47 -17.81
N LEU A 19 10.99 -13.43 -18.01
CA LEU A 19 11.01 -14.25 -19.24
C LEU A 19 9.81 -15.19 -19.36
N LEU A 20 9.20 -15.55 -18.23
CA LEU A 20 7.97 -16.37 -18.18
C LEU A 20 6.69 -15.52 -18.21
N ALA A 21 6.80 -14.20 -18.40
CA ALA A 21 5.67 -13.28 -18.30
C ALA A 21 4.69 -13.39 -19.48
N ASP A 22 5.09 -14.05 -20.56
CA ASP A 22 4.22 -14.37 -21.71
C ASP A 22 3.22 -15.49 -21.40
N GLY A 23 3.35 -16.17 -20.26
CA GLY A 23 2.47 -17.25 -19.86
C GLY A 23 2.68 -18.55 -20.65
N GLU A 24 3.77 -18.66 -21.42
CA GLU A 24 4.10 -19.84 -22.21
C GLU A 24 5.10 -20.75 -21.49
N PHE A 25 5.31 -21.96 -22.04
CA PHE A 25 6.35 -22.86 -21.54
C PHE A 25 7.72 -22.48 -22.08
N HIS A 26 8.68 -22.26 -21.17
CA HIS A 26 10.09 -22.06 -21.51
C HIS A 26 10.96 -23.15 -20.92
N SER A 27 11.81 -23.76 -21.73
CA SER A 27 12.74 -24.79 -21.24
C SER A 27 13.76 -24.18 -20.28
N GLY A 28 14.16 -24.95 -19.26
CA GLY A 28 15.19 -24.50 -18.32
C GLY A 28 16.53 -24.19 -18.98
N GLU A 29 16.82 -24.81 -20.14
CA GLU A 29 18.01 -24.55 -20.95
C GLU A 29 17.90 -23.23 -21.74
N ALA A 30 16.71 -22.91 -22.27
CA ALA A 30 16.47 -21.64 -22.95
C ALA A 30 16.61 -20.46 -21.97
N LEU A 31 15.97 -20.55 -20.80
CA LEU A 31 16.09 -19.55 -19.74
C LEU A 31 17.54 -19.38 -19.26
N ALA A 32 18.24 -20.50 -19.06
CA ALA A 32 19.65 -20.51 -18.66
C ALA A 32 20.55 -19.82 -19.70
N ARG A 33 20.34 -20.09 -20.99
CA ARG A 33 21.09 -19.48 -22.08
C ARG A 33 20.85 -17.98 -22.18
N GLN A 34 19.60 -17.53 -22.11
CA GLN A 34 19.27 -16.10 -22.18
C GLN A 34 19.82 -15.32 -20.99
N LEU A 35 19.85 -15.92 -19.80
CA LEU A 35 20.35 -15.28 -18.58
C LEU A 35 21.85 -15.51 -18.32
N GLY A 36 22.54 -16.27 -19.17
CA GLY A 36 23.98 -16.55 -19.03
C GLY A 36 24.34 -17.36 -17.78
N VAL A 37 23.47 -18.29 -17.35
CA VAL A 37 23.62 -19.08 -16.12
C VAL A 37 23.43 -20.58 -16.37
N SER A 38 23.66 -21.41 -15.36
CA SER A 38 23.38 -22.86 -15.46
C SER A 38 21.88 -23.17 -15.35
N ARG A 39 21.43 -24.29 -15.94
CA ARG A 39 20.08 -24.83 -15.75
C ARG A 39 19.75 -25.10 -14.28
N ALA A 40 20.75 -25.53 -13.50
CA ALA A 40 20.60 -25.74 -12.06
C ALA A 40 20.31 -24.42 -11.32
N SER A 41 20.94 -23.31 -11.74
CA SER A 41 20.68 -21.98 -11.21
C SER A 41 19.23 -21.53 -11.47
N ILE A 42 18.69 -21.79 -12.66
CA ILE A 42 17.27 -21.53 -12.98
C ILE A 42 16.34 -22.34 -12.09
N ASN A 43 16.58 -23.65 -11.94
CA ASN A 43 15.78 -24.49 -11.05
C ASN A 43 15.80 -23.94 -9.62
N ASN A 44 17.00 -23.61 -9.10
CA ASN A 44 17.16 -23.06 -7.76
C ASN A 44 16.47 -21.69 -7.60
N ALA A 45 16.47 -20.85 -8.62
CA ALA A 45 15.83 -19.53 -8.60
C ALA A 45 14.30 -19.64 -8.57
N LEU A 46 13.73 -20.54 -9.38
CA LEU A 46 12.28 -20.68 -9.57
C LEU A 46 11.61 -21.62 -8.57
N ARG A 47 12.37 -22.47 -7.87
CA ARG A 47 11.84 -23.48 -6.92
C ARG A 47 10.88 -22.88 -5.88
N ASP A 48 11.17 -21.67 -5.42
CA ASP A 48 10.45 -21.02 -4.33
C ASP A 48 9.41 -19.99 -4.82
N ALA A 49 9.10 -19.92 -6.12
CA ALA A 49 8.16 -18.94 -6.68
C ALA A 49 6.78 -18.97 -5.99
N GLY A 50 6.31 -20.16 -5.59
CA GLY A 50 5.05 -20.33 -4.85
C GLY A 50 5.02 -19.63 -3.49
N ARG A 51 6.18 -19.42 -2.82
CA ARG A 51 6.25 -18.65 -1.57
C ARG A 51 5.91 -17.17 -1.77
N TYR A 52 6.07 -16.68 -2.99
CA TYR A 52 5.75 -15.30 -3.36
C TYR A 52 4.33 -15.17 -3.96
N GLY A 53 3.50 -16.21 -3.85
CA GLY A 53 2.12 -16.20 -4.34
C GLY A 53 1.95 -16.51 -5.82
N LEU A 54 3.01 -16.97 -6.51
CA LEU A 54 2.94 -17.32 -7.93
C LEU A 54 2.63 -18.81 -8.14
N SER A 55 1.75 -19.09 -9.10
CA SER A 55 1.48 -20.46 -9.57
C SER A 55 2.39 -20.81 -10.74
N LEU A 56 3.45 -21.57 -10.46
CA LEU A 56 4.46 -21.99 -11.45
C LEU A 56 4.34 -23.50 -11.73
N TYR A 57 4.08 -23.86 -12.98
CA TYR A 57 4.21 -25.24 -13.45
C TYR A 57 5.65 -25.55 -13.85
N SER A 58 6.11 -26.75 -13.47
CA SER A 58 7.39 -27.32 -13.84
C SER A 58 7.15 -28.70 -14.41
N VAL A 59 7.28 -28.84 -15.74
CA VAL A 59 6.98 -30.08 -16.46
C VAL A 59 8.27 -30.63 -17.06
N ARG A 60 8.60 -31.88 -16.70
CA ARG A 60 9.79 -32.57 -17.24
C ARG A 60 9.71 -32.60 -18.77
N GLY A 61 10.77 -32.15 -19.44
CA GLY A 61 10.85 -32.10 -20.91
C GLY A 61 10.24 -30.85 -21.56
N ARG A 62 9.38 -30.08 -20.87
CA ARG A 62 8.81 -28.81 -21.39
C ARG A 62 9.38 -27.57 -20.71
N GLY A 63 9.72 -27.65 -19.43
CA GLY A 63 10.27 -26.54 -18.66
C GLY A 63 9.23 -25.89 -17.74
N TYR A 64 9.26 -24.57 -17.67
CA TYR A 64 8.50 -23.78 -16.69
C TYR A 64 7.43 -22.92 -17.38
N ARG A 65 6.30 -22.71 -16.71
CA ARG A 65 5.23 -21.82 -17.16
C ARG A 65 4.56 -21.15 -15.95
N LEU A 66 4.33 -19.84 -16.02
CA LEU A 66 3.46 -19.15 -15.07
C LEU A 66 2.01 -19.34 -15.51
N VAL A 67 1.16 -19.83 -14.60
CA VAL A 67 -0.27 -20.06 -14.88
C VAL A 67 -0.98 -18.73 -15.07
N GLU A 68 -0.69 -17.78 -14.18
CA GLU A 68 -1.18 -16.41 -14.22
C GLU A 68 0.03 -15.49 -14.03
N PRO A 69 0.65 -15.02 -15.13
CA PRO A 69 1.75 -14.09 -15.05
C PRO A 69 1.31 -12.78 -14.36
N PRO A 70 2.09 -12.25 -13.41
CA PRO A 70 1.76 -10.97 -12.80
C PRO A 70 1.96 -9.85 -13.84
N GLN A 71 1.10 -8.84 -13.79
CA GLN A 71 1.34 -7.60 -14.53
C GLN A 71 2.47 -6.83 -13.86
N TRP A 72 3.66 -6.83 -14.45
CA TRP A 72 4.80 -6.13 -13.86
C TRP A 72 4.61 -4.61 -13.86
N LEU A 73 5.05 -3.99 -12.76
CA LEU A 73 5.24 -2.56 -12.64
C LEU A 73 6.33 -2.10 -13.60
N ASP A 74 6.05 -1.01 -14.28
CA ASP A 74 6.89 -0.39 -15.29
C ASP A 74 6.75 1.13 -15.20
N ALA A 75 7.84 1.80 -14.86
CA ALA A 75 7.86 3.24 -14.63
C ALA A 75 7.39 4.05 -15.85
N GLU A 76 7.72 3.62 -17.06
CA GLU A 76 7.34 4.33 -18.28
C GLU A 76 5.86 4.12 -18.60
N ARG A 77 5.30 2.93 -18.35
CA ARG A 77 3.86 2.69 -18.47
C ARG A 77 3.04 3.49 -17.47
N VAL A 78 3.53 3.62 -16.23
CA VAL A 78 2.88 4.49 -15.23
C VAL A 78 2.93 5.94 -15.70
N ARG A 79 4.11 6.42 -16.13
CA ARG A 79 4.29 7.80 -16.62
C ARG A 79 3.39 8.10 -17.81
N ALA A 80 3.29 7.18 -18.77
CA ALA A 80 2.44 7.34 -19.95
C ALA A 80 0.93 7.40 -19.62
N ALA A 81 0.52 6.86 -18.46
CA ALA A 81 -0.86 6.91 -17.99
C ALA A 81 -1.15 8.13 -17.10
N LEU A 82 -0.16 8.98 -16.81
CA LEU A 82 -0.34 10.20 -16.01
C LEU A 82 -0.81 11.38 -16.86
N GLU A 83 -1.75 12.17 -16.34
CA GLU A 83 -2.14 13.46 -16.92
C GLU A 83 -1.05 14.53 -16.69
N THR A 84 -0.40 14.51 -15.52
CA THR A 84 0.67 15.45 -15.10
C THR A 84 1.96 14.69 -14.73
N PRO A 85 2.64 14.06 -15.71
CA PRO A 85 3.80 13.21 -15.46
C PRO A 85 5.00 13.96 -14.87
N GLU A 86 5.12 15.27 -15.11
CA GLU A 86 6.23 16.13 -14.68
C GLU A 86 6.32 16.30 -13.16
N VAL A 87 5.23 16.05 -12.43
CA VAL A 87 5.21 16.11 -10.96
C VAL A 87 5.95 14.92 -10.34
N PHE A 88 6.12 13.82 -11.08
CA PHE A 88 6.57 12.55 -10.50
C PHE A 88 7.90 12.05 -11.06
N HIS A 89 8.77 11.61 -10.14
CA HIS A 89 9.99 10.87 -10.44
C HIS A 89 9.76 9.40 -10.10
N ILE A 90 9.23 8.63 -11.06
CA ILE A 90 8.80 7.24 -10.84
C ILE A 90 9.95 6.27 -11.05
N GLU A 91 10.22 5.48 -10.02
CA GLU A 91 11.08 4.30 -10.08
C GLU A 91 10.29 3.05 -9.70
N THR A 92 10.62 1.93 -10.36
CA THR A 92 10.12 0.60 -10.01
C THR A 92 11.26 -0.29 -9.56
N ALA A 93 11.05 -1.07 -8.50
CA ALA A 93 12.02 -2.04 -8.01
C ALA A 93 11.42 -3.44 -7.96
N ASP A 94 12.20 -4.44 -8.37
CA ASP A 94 11.84 -5.85 -8.20
C ASP A 94 11.69 -6.19 -6.71
N SER A 95 12.67 -5.83 -5.89
CA SER A 95 12.65 -6.12 -4.47
C SER A 95 13.32 -5.03 -3.66
N VAL A 96 12.70 -4.67 -2.54
CA VAL A 96 13.28 -3.76 -1.53
C VAL A 96 12.99 -4.31 -0.13
N THR A 97 13.60 -3.72 0.90
CA THR A 97 13.20 -3.99 2.29
C THR A 97 11.83 -3.38 2.58
N SER A 98 11.69 -2.08 2.32
CA SER A 98 10.44 -1.32 2.36
C SER A 98 10.59 -0.11 1.44
N SER A 99 9.60 0.17 0.59
CA SER A 99 9.58 1.35 -0.27
C SER A 99 9.62 2.63 0.57
N ASN A 100 8.95 2.63 1.73
CA ASN A 100 8.97 3.74 2.68
C ASN A 100 10.37 3.98 3.23
N ALA A 101 11.03 2.93 3.72
CA ALA A 101 12.37 3.05 4.30
C ALA A 101 13.39 3.56 3.26
N VAL A 102 13.31 3.08 2.02
CA VAL A 102 14.18 3.54 0.93
C VAL A 102 13.92 5.01 0.59
N LEU A 103 12.66 5.43 0.43
CA LEU A 103 12.36 6.83 0.15
C LEU A 103 12.67 7.76 1.33
N LEU A 104 12.51 7.29 2.56
CA LEU A 104 12.86 8.05 3.76
C LEU A 104 14.37 8.34 3.82
N GLN A 105 15.19 7.34 3.46
CA GLN A 105 16.64 7.52 3.33
C GLN A 105 16.98 8.50 2.19
N ARG A 106 16.36 8.34 1.02
CA ARG A 106 16.59 9.21 -0.14
C ARG A 106 16.13 10.66 0.12
N ALA A 107 15.03 10.85 0.87
CA ALA A 107 14.53 12.16 1.27
C ALA A 107 15.58 12.93 2.11
N ALA A 108 16.23 12.25 3.05
CA ALA A 108 17.33 12.78 3.84
C ALA A 108 18.59 13.11 3.00
N GLN A 109 18.74 12.45 1.85
CA GLN A 109 19.81 12.71 0.87
C GLN A 109 19.42 13.79 -0.17
N GLY A 110 18.27 14.45 -0.01
CA GLY A 110 17.85 15.55 -0.87
C GLY A 110 17.04 15.13 -2.11
N ALA A 111 16.48 13.91 -2.15
CA ALA A 111 15.57 13.53 -3.23
C ALA A 111 14.41 14.54 -3.38
N PRO A 112 14.00 14.86 -4.63
CA PRO A 112 12.97 15.86 -4.88
C PRO A 112 11.60 15.40 -4.40
N GLY A 113 10.73 16.37 -4.08
CA GLY A 113 9.29 16.08 -3.93
C GLY A 113 8.73 15.47 -5.21
N GLY A 114 7.74 14.59 -5.09
CA GLY A 114 7.23 13.82 -6.22
C GLY A 114 8.01 12.53 -6.52
N SER A 115 9.06 12.22 -5.76
CA SER A 115 9.75 10.92 -5.90
C SER A 115 8.84 9.76 -5.52
N VAL A 116 8.69 8.79 -6.42
CA VAL A 116 7.86 7.60 -6.25
C VAL A 116 8.72 6.35 -6.37
N LEU A 117 8.56 5.42 -5.43
CA LEU A 117 9.14 4.08 -5.51
C LEU A 117 8.04 3.04 -5.38
N ALA A 118 7.74 2.37 -6.49
CA ALA A 118 6.84 1.21 -6.49
C ALA A 118 7.68 -0.08 -6.48
N ALA A 119 7.28 -1.05 -5.66
CA ALA A 119 8.02 -2.30 -5.50
C ALA A 119 7.15 -3.50 -5.83
N GLU A 120 7.71 -4.49 -6.53
CA GLU A 120 7.03 -5.76 -6.75
C GLU A 120 6.96 -6.60 -5.48
N TRP A 121 7.99 -6.52 -4.65
CA TRP A 121 8.03 -7.23 -3.37
C TRP A 121 8.84 -6.49 -2.31
N GLN A 122 8.38 -6.60 -1.06
CA GLN A 122 9.02 -6.03 0.11
C GLN A 122 9.37 -7.14 1.12
N SER A 123 10.65 -7.29 1.48
CA SER A 123 11.05 -8.28 2.50
C SER A 123 10.66 -7.91 3.92
N ALA A 124 10.49 -6.63 4.18
CA ALA A 124 10.20 -6.06 5.48
C ALA A 124 9.18 -4.91 5.35
N GLY A 125 8.12 -5.14 4.55
CA GLY A 125 6.99 -4.22 4.44
C GLY A 125 6.42 -3.92 5.82
N ARG A 126 6.07 -2.65 6.07
CA ARG A 126 5.65 -2.17 7.40
C ARG A 126 4.30 -1.49 7.35
N GLY A 127 3.53 -1.70 8.41
CA GLY A 127 2.41 -0.87 8.81
C GLY A 127 2.74 -0.06 10.06
N ARG A 128 1.73 0.60 10.63
CA ARG A 128 1.85 1.33 11.90
C ARG A 128 2.22 0.39 13.05
N LEU A 129 2.82 0.96 14.10
CA LEU A 129 3.21 0.26 15.32
C LEU A 129 4.10 -0.97 15.07
N GLY A 130 4.88 -0.96 13.98
CA GLY A 130 5.81 -2.04 13.64
C GLY A 130 5.16 -3.31 13.10
N ARG A 131 3.85 -3.32 12.82
CA ARG A 131 3.18 -4.47 12.18
C ARG A 131 3.76 -4.72 10.79
N ALA A 132 3.83 -5.99 10.38
CA ALA A 132 4.28 -6.34 9.04
C ALA A 132 3.18 -6.08 8.00
N TRP A 133 3.57 -5.63 6.82
CA TRP A 133 2.73 -5.64 5.62
C TRP A 133 3.15 -6.81 4.74
N HIS A 134 2.23 -7.75 4.50
CA HIS A 134 2.49 -8.95 3.71
C HIS A 134 1.97 -8.77 2.28
N SER A 135 2.85 -8.99 1.30
CA SER A 135 2.49 -9.07 -0.11
C SER A 135 3.31 -10.15 -0.82
N GLY A 136 2.80 -10.58 -1.97
CA GLY A 136 3.49 -11.41 -2.95
C GLY A 136 3.59 -10.69 -4.28
N LEU A 137 4.11 -11.38 -5.30
CA LEU A 137 4.33 -10.79 -6.61
C LEU A 137 3.02 -10.61 -7.36
N GLY A 138 2.76 -9.39 -7.84
CA GLY A 138 1.56 -9.06 -8.61
C GLY A 138 0.25 -8.98 -7.82
N ASN A 139 0.23 -9.42 -6.56
CA ASN A 139 -1.02 -9.53 -5.78
C ASN A 139 -1.39 -8.28 -4.98
N ALA A 140 -0.48 -7.31 -4.92
CA ALA A 140 -0.67 -6.03 -4.27
C ALA A 140 -0.02 -4.93 -5.11
N LEU A 141 -0.52 -3.71 -4.93
CA LEU A 141 0.18 -2.49 -5.31
C LEU A 141 0.83 -1.91 -4.05
N THR A 142 2.16 -1.97 -3.99
CA THR A 142 2.95 -1.41 -2.88
C THR A 142 3.90 -0.35 -3.40
N PHE A 143 3.72 0.88 -2.93
CA PHE A 143 4.56 2.00 -3.33
C PHE A 143 4.66 3.04 -2.22
N SER A 144 5.60 3.95 -2.38
CA SER A 144 5.73 5.14 -1.54
C SER A 144 5.90 6.39 -2.39
N LEU A 145 5.39 7.51 -1.89
CA LEU A 145 5.53 8.85 -2.47
C LEU A 145 6.19 9.79 -1.47
N LEU A 146 7.25 10.46 -1.87
CA LEU A 146 7.86 11.56 -1.12
C LEU A 146 7.17 12.88 -1.51
N TRP A 147 6.57 13.56 -0.56
CA TRP A 147 6.01 14.90 -0.75
C TRP A 147 6.67 15.91 0.19
N ARG A 148 6.92 17.13 -0.30
CA ARG A 148 7.54 18.22 0.48
C ARG A 148 6.51 19.32 0.72
N PHE A 149 6.38 19.73 1.98
CA PHE A 149 5.50 20.79 2.40
C PHE A 149 6.31 22.03 2.81
N PRO A 150 5.82 23.24 2.50
CA PRO A 150 6.50 24.48 2.88
C PRO A 150 6.38 24.82 4.39
N PHE A 151 5.66 24.00 5.16
CA PHE A 151 5.35 24.19 6.58
C PHE A 151 5.74 22.98 7.42
N GLY A 152 5.72 23.16 8.74
CA GLY A 152 6.20 22.20 9.72
C GLY A 152 5.29 21.03 10.02
N LEU A 153 5.86 20.06 10.74
CA LEU A 153 5.20 18.80 11.10
C LEU A 153 3.87 18.99 11.84
N SER A 154 3.74 20.09 12.61
CA SER A 154 2.52 20.42 13.34
C SER A 154 1.28 20.57 12.44
N ALA A 155 1.48 20.99 11.18
CA ALA A 155 0.42 21.18 10.20
C ALA A 155 0.10 19.91 9.37
N LEU A 156 0.77 18.78 9.62
CA LEU A 156 0.47 17.50 8.96
C LEU A 156 -0.68 16.72 9.61
N SER A 157 -1.31 17.27 10.66
CA SER A 157 -2.48 16.68 11.30
C SER A 157 -3.60 16.43 10.28
N GLY A 158 -4.14 15.20 10.27
CA GLY A 158 -5.17 14.79 9.31
C GLY A 158 -4.65 14.38 7.92
N LEU A 159 -3.34 14.46 7.64
CA LEU A 159 -2.79 14.08 6.33
C LEU A 159 -3.13 12.63 5.93
N SER A 160 -3.08 11.69 6.88
CA SER A 160 -3.46 10.29 6.64
C SER A 160 -4.91 10.14 6.20
N LEU A 161 -5.82 10.98 6.73
CA LEU A 161 -7.23 10.99 6.34
C LEU A 161 -7.41 11.58 4.93
N ALA A 162 -6.69 12.65 4.61
CA ALA A 162 -6.68 13.25 3.28
C ALA A 162 -6.19 12.25 2.21
N VAL A 163 -5.09 11.54 2.49
CA VAL A 163 -4.59 10.44 1.64
C VAL A 163 -5.64 9.34 1.48
N GLY A 164 -6.36 9.01 2.56
CA GLY A 164 -7.51 8.11 2.50
C GLY A 164 -8.58 8.58 1.53
N VAL A 165 -8.98 9.85 1.58
CA VAL A 165 -9.94 10.44 0.63
C VAL A 165 -9.45 10.34 -0.81
N ALA A 166 -8.17 10.64 -1.08
CA ALA A 166 -7.60 10.52 -2.42
C ALA A 166 -7.68 9.07 -2.95
N LEU A 167 -7.39 8.08 -2.09
CA LEU A 167 -7.58 6.68 -2.46
C LEU A 167 -9.04 6.34 -2.76
N MET A 168 -9.99 6.86 -1.98
CA MET A 168 -11.42 6.64 -2.25
C MET A 168 -11.84 7.23 -3.60
N ARG A 169 -11.36 8.42 -3.95
CA ARG A 169 -11.64 9.04 -5.25
C ARG A 169 -11.06 8.23 -6.41
N ALA A 170 -9.81 7.76 -6.28
CA ALA A 170 -9.17 6.90 -7.28
C ALA A 170 -9.94 5.58 -7.47
N LEU A 171 -10.34 4.93 -6.39
CA LEU A 171 -11.09 3.67 -6.42
C LEU A 171 -12.49 3.87 -7.03
N ARG A 172 -13.18 4.97 -6.70
CA ARG A 172 -14.49 5.29 -7.28
C ARG A 172 -14.44 5.56 -8.78
N LYS A 173 -13.36 6.14 -9.30
CA LYS A 173 -13.12 6.30 -10.75
C LYS A 173 -12.96 4.95 -11.49
N LEU A 174 -12.81 3.84 -10.75
CA LEU A 174 -12.75 2.47 -11.24
C LEU A 174 -14.03 1.67 -10.89
N ASP A 175 -15.12 2.36 -10.56
CA ASP A 175 -16.41 1.79 -10.16
C ASP A 175 -16.37 0.89 -8.91
N VAL A 176 -15.34 1.06 -8.07
CA VAL A 176 -15.20 0.35 -6.79
C VAL A 176 -16.05 1.06 -5.73
N ALA A 177 -17.29 0.61 -5.55
CA ALA A 177 -18.27 1.33 -4.73
C ALA A 177 -18.31 0.91 -3.25
N GLN A 178 -18.03 -0.35 -2.90
CA GLN A 178 -18.28 -0.90 -1.56
C GLN A 178 -17.05 -0.88 -0.65
N VAL A 179 -16.32 0.23 -0.69
CA VAL A 179 -15.14 0.47 0.15
C VAL A 179 -15.42 1.58 1.16
N ALA A 180 -14.73 1.55 2.29
CA ALA A 180 -14.90 2.52 3.37
C ALA A 180 -13.56 2.87 4.04
N LEU A 181 -13.48 4.03 4.67
CA LEU A 181 -12.32 4.47 5.44
C LEU A 181 -12.47 4.08 6.91
N LYS A 182 -11.41 3.49 7.48
CA LYS A 182 -11.29 3.26 8.93
C LYS A 182 -10.22 4.17 9.49
N TRP A 183 -10.61 4.97 10.48
CA TRP A 183 -9.68 5.85 11.16
C TRP A 183 -8.52 5.08 11.80
N PRO A 184 -7.29 5.59 11.73
CA PRO A 184 -6.87 6.81 11.02
C PRO A 184 -6.31 6.56 9.62
N ASN A 185 -6.16 5.32 9.16
CA ASN A 185 -5.23 5.04 8.05
C ASN A 185 -5.50 3.77 7.24
N ASP A 186 -6.67 3.14 7.36
CA ASP A 186 -6.99 1.92 6.64
C ASP A 186 -8.17 2.14 5.69
N VAL A 187 -8.14 1.45 4.54
CA VAL A 187 -9.29 1.27 3.67
C VAL A 187 -9.81 -0.14 3.89
N LEU A 188 -11.11 -0.28 4.06
CA LEU A 188 -11.81 -1.55 4.25
C LEU A 188 -12.77 -1.81 3.10
N ASN A 189 -13.14 -3.07 2.93
CA ASN A 189 -14.41 -3.47 2.31
C ASN A 189 -15.20 -4.32 3.32
N GLY A 190 -16.35 -4.87 2.91
CA GLY A 190 -17.21 -5.69 3.78
C GLY A 190 -16.53 -6.92 4.42
N GLN A 191 -15.38 -7.36 3.91
CA GLN A 191 -14.69 -8.57 4.37
C GLN A 191 -13.45 -8.28 5.24
N GLY A 192 -12.91 -7.06 5.21
CA GLY A 192 -11.72 -6.73 5.98
C GLY A 192 -10.90 -5.58 5.40
N LYS A 193 -9.62 -5.57 5.75
CA LYS A 193 -8.69 -4.52 5.31
C LYS A 193 -8.26 -4.73 3.85
N LEU A 194 -8.59 -3.75 3.02
CA LEU A 194 -8.25 -3.66 1.60
C LEU A 194 -6.91 -2.96 1.38
N ALA A 195 -6.69 -1.84 2.09
CA ALA A 195 -5.47 -1.05 1.95
C ALA A 195 -5.00 -0.48 3.29
N GLY A 196 -3.71 -0.20 3.39
CA GLY A 196 -3.09 0.49 4.51
C GLY A 196 -2.28 1.68 4.05
N ILE A 197 -2.40 2.79 4.78
CA ILE A 197 -1.62 4.01 4.60
C ILE A 197 -0.62 4.12 5.76
N LEU A 198 0.64 4.39 5.46
CA LEU A 198 1.69 4.66 6.43
C LEU A 198 2.40 5.96 6.05
N ILE A 199 2.27 6.97 6.91
CA ILE A 199 2.96 8.25 6.72
C ILE A 199 4.08 8.36 7.74
N GLU A 200 5.28 8.58 7.22
CA GLU A 200 6.48 8.88 8.02
C GLU A 200 6.99 10.26 7.59
N ALA A 201 7.16 11.17 8.54
CA ALA A 201 7.53 12.55 8.24
C ALA A 201 8.90 12.91 8.85
N GLN A 202 9.60 13.81 8.17
CA GLN A 202 10.88 14.41 8.59
C GLN A 202 10.83 15.92 8.44
N GLY A 203 11.60 16.64 9.24
CA GLY A 203 11.71 18.10 9.20
C GLY A 203 11.45 18.74 10.54
N ASP A 204 11.38 20.07 10.53
CA ASP A 204 11.20 20.85 11.75
C ASP A 204 9.71 21.00 12.12
N MET A 205 9.44 21.24 13.41
CA MET A 205 8.07 21.46 13.91
C MET A 205 7.40 22.70 13.28
N LEU A 206 8.21 23.70 12.92
CA LEU A 206 7.76 25.00 12.37
C LEU A 206 8.36 25.32 10.98
N GLY A 207 9.40 24.60 10.54
CA GLY A 207 10.07 24.80 9.25
C GLY A 207 9.55 23.85 8.16
N PRO A 208 10.09 23.86 6.94
CA PRO A 208 9.67 22.94 5.88
C PRO A 208 9.76 21.47 6.32
N SER A 209 8.80 20.66 5.88
CA SER A 209 8.74 19.24 6.19
C SER A 209 8.63 18.38 4.95
N ALA A 210 8.94 17.10 5.11
CA ALA A 210 8.77 16.07 4.09
C ALA A 210 7.96 14.92 4.68
N ALA A 211 7.02 14.39 3.91
CA ALA A 211 6.26 13.20 4.24
C ALA A 211 6.53 12.11 3.21
N VAL A 212 6.87 10.92 3.67
CA VAL A 212 6.89 9.70 2.87
C VAL A 212 5.59 8.95 3.13
N ILE A 213 4.75 8.89 2.10
CA ILE A 213 3.42 8.30 2.12
C ILE A 213 3.52 6.92 1.48
N GLY A 214 3.48 5.88 2.30
CA GLY A 214 3.45 4.48 1.89
C GLY A 214 2.02 3.98 1.76
N ILE A 215 1.72 3.33 0.65
CA ILE A 215 0.42 2.73 0.39
C ILE A 215 0.63 1.28 -0.03
N GLY A 216 -0.01 0.38 0.70
CA GLY A 216 -0.21 -1.00 0.30
C GLY A 216 -1.68 -1.24 0.01
N LEU A 217 -2.00 -1.65 -1.22
CA LEU A 217 -3.35 -1.98 -1.66
C LEU A 217 -3.38 -3.44 -2.14
N ASN A 218 -4.23 -4.25 -1.53
CA ASN A 218 -4.42 -5.64 -1.91
C ASN A 218 -5.21 -5.74 -3.21
N LEU A 219 -4.68 -6.43 -4.21
CA LEU A 219 -5.33 -6.62 -5.51
C LEU A 219 -6.05 -7.96 -5.61
N ARG A 220 -5.35 -9.05 -5.28
CA ARG A 220 -5.92 -10.40 -5.20
C ARG A 220 -5.07 -11.24 -4.27
N LEU A 221 -5.51 -11.48 -3.04
CA LEU A 221 -4.69 -12.15 -2.04
C LEU A 221 -4.69 -13.68 -2.25
N PRO A 222 -3.55 -14.30 -2.61
CA PRO A 222 -3.47 -15.75 -2.70
C PRO A 222 -3.45 -16.38 -1.29
N PRO A 223 -3.91 -17.63 -1.12
CA PRO A 223 -3.87 -18.34 0.16
C PRO A 223 -2.48 -18.36 0.83
N ALA A 224 -1.42 -18.43 0.02
CA ALA A 224 -0.04 -18.42 0.49
C ALA A 224 0.36 -17.12 1.22
N VAL A 225 -0.30 -16.00 0.92
CA VAL A 225 -0.09 -14.71 1.61
C VAL A 225 -1.08 -14.54 2.76
N LEU A 226 -2.36 -14.90 2.57
CA LEU A 226 -3.41 -14.80 3.60
C LEU A 226 -3.02 -15.49 4.91
N ARG A 227 -2.38 -16.66 4.85
CA ARG A 227 -1.92 -17.41 6.03
C ARG A 227 -0.94 -16.66 6.95
N HIS A 228 -0.35 -15.56 6.46
CA HIS A 228 0.58 -14.72 7.23
C HIS A 228 -0.10 -13.47 7.81
N ILE A 229 -1.38 -13.23 7.51
CA ILE A 229 -2.13 -12.08 7.98
C ILE A 229 -3.01 -12.53 9.16
N ASP A 230 -2.86 -11.87 10.30
CA ASP A 230 -3.48 -12.21 11.59
C ASP A 230 -4.80 -11.45 11.86
N GLN A 231 -5.25 -10.66 10.88
CA GLN A 231 -6.45 -9.84 10.94
C GLN A 231 -7.31 -10.02 9.70
N PRO A 232 -8.63 -9.69 9.74
CA PRO A 232 -9.46 -9.67 8.55
C PRO A 232 -8.84 -8.80 7.45
N ALA A 233 -8.64 -9.42 6.29
CA ALA A 233 -8.05 -8.83 5.10
C ALA A 233 -8.91 -9.15 3.89
N SER A 234 -8.88 -8.24 2.94
CA SER A 234 -9.64 -8.33 1.70
C SER A 234 -8.83 -7.75 0.55
N ASP A 235 -9.36 -7.86 -0.66
CA ASP A 235 -8.68 -7.43 -1.87
C ASP A 235 -9.63 -6.87 -2.92
N LEU A 236 -9.05 -6.12 -3.86
CA LEU A 236 -9.81 -5.40 -4.88
C LEU A 236 -10.58 -6.34 -5.81
N ALA A 237 -10.10 -7.57 -6.03
CA ALA A 237 -10.75 -8.54 -6.91
C ALA A 237 -12.11 -9.02 -6.38
N GLN A 238 -12.45 -8.73 -5.13
CA GLN A 238 -13.78 -8.99 -4.56
C GLN A 238 -14.80 -7.91 -4.92
N GLU A 239 -14.32 -6.74 -5.37
CA GLU A 239 -15.14 -5.56 -5.63
C GLU A 239 -15.36 -5.28 -7.12
N VAL A 240 -14.61 -5.96 -7.99
CA VAL A 240 -14.65 -5.76 -9.45
C VAL A 240 -14.60 -7.09 -10.20
N ASP A 241 -15.29 -7.17 -11.34
CA ASP A 241 -15.24 -8.35 -12.22
C ASP A 241 -13.87 -8.52 -12.86
N VAL A 242 -13.24 -7.41 -13.25
CA VAL A 242 -11.92 -7.38 -13.89
C VAL A 242 -11.03 -6.42 -13.12
N LEU A 243 -9.88 -6.92 -12.66
CA LEU A 243 -8.91 -6.08 -11.98
C LEU A 243 -8.37 -4.98 -12.90
N PRO A 244 -8.24 -3.74 -12.41
CA PRO A 244 -7.58 -2.69 -13.14
C PRO A 244 -6.11 -3.04 -13.37
N GLU A 245 -5.58 -2.59 -14.51
CA GLU A 245 -4.17 -2.77 -14.83
C GLU A 245 -3.29 -2.04 -13.80
N ARG A 246 -2.25 -2.72 -13.27
CA ARG A 246 -1.48 -2.24 -12.10
C ARG A 246 -0.81 -0.88 -12.32
N ASN A 247 -0.24 -0.65 -13.50
CA ASN A 247 0.45 0.60 -13.82
C ASN A 247 -0.55 1.76 -13.94
N ARG A 248 -1.70 1.53 -14.58
CA ARG A 248 -2.81 2.49 -14.68
C ARG A 248 -3.43 2.80 -13.32
N LEU A 249 -3.61 1.79 -12.46
CA LEU A 249 -4.09 1.98 -11.10
C LEU A 249 -3.12 2.86 -10.29
N LEU A 250 -1.82 2.60 -10.38
CA LEU A 250 -0.81 3.43 -9.73
C LEU A 250 -0.86 4.88 -10.25
N ALA A 251 -0.91 5.07 -11.57
CA ALA A 251 -1.00 6.40 -12.17
C ALA A 251 -2.24 7.17 -11.67
N LEU A 252 -3.41 6.52 -11.63
CA LEU A 252 -4.64 7.13 -11.16
C LEU A 252 -4.57 7.53 -9.67
N ILE A 253 -4.01 6.67 -8.83
CA ILE A 253 -3.80 7.00 -7.41
C ILE A 253 -2.85 8.18 -7.27
N LEU A 254 -1.75 8.21 -8.04
CA LEU A 254 -0.79 9.31 -7.99
C LEU A 254 -1.44 10.65 -8.40
N GLN A 255 -2.29 10.68 -9.43
CA GLN A 255 -3.03 11.87 -9.84
C GLN A 255 -3.88 12.42 -8.68
N GLU A 256 -4.72 11.57 -8.08
CA GLU A 256 -5.56 11.97 -6.93
C GLU A 256 -4.72 12.42 -5.74
N LEU A 257 -3.58 11.77 -5.48
CA LEU A 257 -2.68 12.17 -4.41
C LEU A 257 -2.07 13.54 -4.66
N SER A 258 -1.57 13.85 -5.86
CA SER A 258 -0.98 15.17 -6.12
C SER A 258 -2.00 16.30 -5.91
N GLU A 259 -3.21 16.15 -6.45
CA GLU A 259 -4.28 17.14 -6.28
C GLU A 259 -4.65 17.30 -4.80
N MET A 260 -4.82 16.18 -4.10
CA MET A 260 -5.13 16.15 -2.67
C MET A 260 -4.04 16.82 -1.84
N LEU A 261 -2.77 16.50 -2.08
CA LEU A 261 -1.64 17.00 -1.31
C LEU A 261 -1.42 18.50 -1.56
N ALA A 262 -1.63 18.96 -2.79
CA ALA A 262 -1.61 20.38 -3.12
C ALA A 262 -2.76 21.15 -2.44
N GLY A 263 -3.97 20.58 -2.41
CA GLY A 263 -5.11 21.14 -1.69
C GLY A 263 -4.90 21.19 -0.17
N PHE A 264 -4.46 20.07 0.41
CA PHE A 264 -4.13 19.94 1.82
C PHE A 264 -3.07 20.96 2.24
N ALA A 265 -2.05 21.20 1.41
CA ALA A 265 -1.02 22.19 1.70
C ALA A 265 -1.56 23.63 1.83
N ARG A 266 -2.70 23.94 1.19
CA ARG A 266 -3.30 25.27 1.27
C ARG A 266 -4.35 25.41 2.37
N GLN A 267 -5.11 24.34 2.64
CA GLN A 267 -6.33 24.43 3.44
C GLN A 267 -6.38 23.45 4.63
N GLY A 268 -5.37 22.59 4.77
CA GLY A 268 -5.36 21.52 5.77
C GLY A 268 -6.47 20.48 5.53
N PHE A 269 -6.84 19.77 6.59
CA PHE A 269 -7.83 18.70 6.52
C PHE A 269 -9.29 19.20 6.57
N ALA A 270 -9.56 20.36 7.15
CA ALA A 270 -10.92 20.83 7.45
C ALA A 270 -11.92 20.72 6.27
N PRO A 271 -11.58 21.12 5.03
CA PRO A 271 -12.51 21.02 3.89
C PRO A 271 -12.87 19.58 3.50
N LEU A 272 -12.00 18.62 3.84
CA LEU A 272 -12.15 17.20 3.48
C LEU A 272 -12.95 16.41 4.51
N ARG A 273 -13.25 17.02 5.66
CA ARG A 273 -13.88 16.35 6.79
C ARG A 273 -15.21 15.71 6.42
N ALA A 274 -16.11 16.45 5.79
CA ALA A 274 -17.44 15.94 5.43
C ALA A 274 -17.37 14.77 4.46
N GLU A 275 -16.47 14.86 3.47
CA GLU A 275 -16.23 13.77 2.52
C GLU A 275 -15.65 12.54 3.22
N TRP A 276 -14.65 12.71 4.10
CA TRP A 276 -14.07 11.62 4.86
C TRP A 276 -15.11 10.95 5.78
N GLU A 277 -15.93 11.73 6.49
CA GLU A 277 -16.99 11.20 7.36
C GLU A 277 -18.06 10.45 6.56
N GLY A 278 -18.33 10.85 5.32
CA GLY A 278 -19.20 10.12 4.39
C GLY A 278 -18.64 8.74 3.99
N TYR A 279 -17.34 8.53 4.10
CA TYR A 279 -16.68 7.24 3.90
C TYR A 279 -16.42 6.44 5.18
N HIS A 280 -16.67 7.03 6.35
CA HIS A 280 -16.19 6.46 7.60
C HIS A 280 -16.96 5.18 7.98
N ALA A 281 -16.26 4.04 7.95
CA ALA A 281 -16.83 2.71 8.16
C ALA A 281 -17.60 2.56 9.49
N TYR A 282 -17.19 3.33 10.51
CA TYR A 282 -17.74 3.24 11.86
C TYR A 282 -18.57 4.46 12.26
N GLN A 283 -18.92 5.33 11.32
CA GLN A 283 -19.70 6.53 11.60
C GLN A 283 -21.03 6.20 12.29
N GLY A 284 -21.29 6.82 13.45
CA GLY A 284 -22.50 6.60 14.22
C GLY A 284 -22.62 5.24 14.90
N ARG A 285 -21.58 4.39 14.85
CA ARG A 285 -21.58 3.04 15.43
C ARG A 285 -20.91 3.01 16.79
N GLN A 286 -21.28 2.02 17.60
CA GLN A 286 -20.57 1.67 18.83
C GLN A 286 -19.17 1.14 18.51
N VAL A 287 -18.16 1.74 19.12
CA VAL A 287 -16.76 1.44 18.88
C VAL A 287 -16.01 1.23 20.19
N ARG A 288 -14.92 0.49 20.11
CA ARG A 288 -13.89 0.40 21.14
C ARG A 288 -12.60 1.01 20.60
N MET A 289 -12.07 1.97 21.34
CA MET A 289 -10.74 2.53 21.16
C MET A 289 -9.74 1.82 22.07
N LEU A 290 -8.57 1.48 21.53
CA LEU A 290 -7.39 1.10 22.28
C LEU A 290 -6.35 2.21 22.12
N LEU A 291 -6.01 2.88 23.22
CA LEU A 291 -5.04 3.97 23.25
C LEU A 291 -3.61 3.45 23.40
N PRO A 292 -2.58 4.26 23.08
CA PRO A 292 -1.17 3.84 23.17
C PRO A 292 -0.72 3.42 24.58
N ASP A 293 -1.34 3.98 25.61
CA ASP A 293 -1.10 3.64 27.03
C ASP A 293 -1.85 2.37 27.48
N GLY A 294 -2.57 1.71 26.57
CA GLY A 294 -3.35 0.50 26.84
C GLY A 294 -4.77 0.78 27.36
N VAL A 295 -5.13 2.04 27.60
CA VAL A 295 -6.48 2.41 28.04
C VAL A 295 -7.50 2.09 26.95
N ARG A 296 -8.64 1.55 27.37
CA ARG A 296 -9.77 1.24 26.48
C ARG A 296 -10.88 2.24 26.71
N VAL A 297 -11.36 2.86 25.63
CA VAL A 297 -12.52 3.76 25.66
C VAL A 297 -13.62 3.14 24.79
N VAL A 298 -14.85 3.17 25.29
CA VAL A 298 -16.02 2.68 24.56
C VAL A 298 -17.00 3.83 24.39
N GLY A 299 -17.61 3.93 23.22
CA GLY A 299 -18.57 4.97 22.92
C GLY A 299 -19.02 4.93 21.46
N VAL A 300 -19.74 5.96 21.04
CA VAL A 300 -20.23 6.06 19.66
C VAL A 300 -19.31 6.96 18.83
N ALA A 301 -18.87 6.51 17.66
CA ALA A 301 -18.02 7.34 16.81
C ALA A 301 -18.84 8.49 16.19
N ARG A 302 -18.38 9.72 16.38
CA ARG A 302 -19.04 10.97 15.94
C ARG A 302 -18.20 11.75 14.92
N GLY A 303 -17.53 11.01 14.03
CA GLY A 303 -16.67 11.58 13.00
C GLY A 303 -15.34 12.06 13.56
N VAL A 304 -14.81 13.12 12.95
CA VAL A 304 -13.49 13.66 13.27
C VAL A 304 -13.57 15.17 13.51
N THR A 305 -12.51 15.77 14.06
CA THR A 305 -12.34 17.22 14.13
C THR A 305 -11.80 17.77 12.81
N ASP A 306 -11.73 19.08 12.69
CA ASP A 306 -11.15 19.76 11.52
C ASP A 306 -9.62 19.52 11.38
N ALA A 307 -8.98 19.02 12.43
CA ALA A 307 -7.59 18.55 12.42
C ALA A 307 -7.47 17.02 12.20
N GLY A 308 -8.58 16.29 12.05
CA GLY A 308 -8.60 14.85 11.81
C GLY A 308 -8.54 13.96 13.07
N ALA A 309 -8.71 14.53 14.26
CA ALA A 309 -8.78 13.76 15.49
C ALA A 309 -10.15 13.08 15.63
N LEU A 310 -10.21 11.82 16.04
CA LEU A 310 -11.46 11.07 16.17
C LEU A 310 -12.30 11.60 17.33
N ARG A 311 -13.61 11.78 17.10
CA ARG A 311 -14.58 12.15 18.13
C ARG A 311 -15.37 10.91 18.55
N VAL A 312 -15.39 10.62 19.85
CA VAL A 312 -16.17 9.51 20.41
C VAL A 312 -17.07 10.04 21.52
N GLU A 313 -18.37 9.79 21.41
CA GLU A 313 -19.35 10.09 22.45
C GLU A 313 -19.33 8.99 23.52
N THR A 314 -18.92 9.37 24.72
CA THR A 314 -18.82 8.51 25.91
C THR A 314 -19.87 8.93 26.95
N PRO A 315 -20.08 8.17 28.04
CA PRO A 315 -20.94 8.61 29.14
C PRO A 315 -20.51 9.94 29.78
N GLN A 316 -19.25 10.34 29.63
CA GLN A 316 -18.70 11.62 30.13
C GLN A 316 -18.81 12.76 29.09
N GLY A 317 -19.47 12.52 27.96
CA GLY A 317 -19.56 13.45 26.83
C GLY A 317 -18.64 13.09 25.67
N VAL A 318 -18.53 14.00 24.69
CA VAL A 318 -17.70 13.80 23.50
C VAL A 318 -16.23 14.04 23.84
N GLN A 319 -15.41 13.01 23.61
CA GLN A 319 -13.95 13.05 23.77
C GLN A 319 -13.26 13.02 22.40
N VAL A 320 -12.04 13.57 22.35
CA VAL A 320 -11.25 13.73 21.11
C VAL A 320 -9.94 12.94 21.23
N PHE A 321 -9.63 12.12 20.23
CA PHE A 321 -8.46 11.24 20.20
C PHE A 321 -7.58 11.49 18.98
N ASN A 322 -6.30 11.79 19.20
CA ASN A 322 -5.31 12.00 18.15
C ASN A 322 -4.60 10.70 17.72
N ALA A 323 -4.67 9.66 18.56
CA ALA A 323 -4.02 8.38 18.32
C ALA A 323 -4.81 7.24 18.97
N GLY A 324 -4.59 6.03 18.48
CA GLY A 324 -5.24 4.81 18.95
C GLY A 324 -5.60 3.88 17.80
N GLU A 325 -6.19 2.74 18.18
CA GLU A 325 -6.80 1.77 17.28
C GLU A 325 -8.29 1.70 17.54
N ILE A 326 -9.09 1.83 16.48
CA ILE A 326 -10.55 1.74 16.53
C ILE A 326 -11.03 0.39 16.00
N GLY A 327 -11.92 -0.25 16.73
CA GLY A 327 -12.62 -1.45 16.31
C GLY A 327 -14.11 -1.35 16.61
N LEU A 328 -14.92 -2.12 15.90
CA LEU A 328 -16.32 -2.30 16.28
C LEU A 328 -16.38 -3.03 17.62
N ARG A 329 -17.35 -2.66 18.44
CA ARG A 329 -17.71 -3.47 19.60
C ARG A 329 -18.58 -4.62 19.09
N GLU A 330 -18.08 -5.85 19.15
CA GLU A 330 -18.93 -7.03 18.99
C GLU A 330 -20.00 -7.02 20.11
N ALA A 331 -21.23 -7.34 19.72
CA ALA A 331 -22.39 -7.32 20.60
C ALA A 331 -22.27 -8.36 21.71
#